data_AF-A0A117M2N4-F1
#
_entry.id   AF-A0A117M2N4-F1
#
_cell.length_a   1.000
_cell.length_b   1.000
_cell.length_c   1.000
_cell.angle_alpha   90.00
_cell.angle_beta   90.00
_cell.angle_gamma   90.00
#
_symmetry.space_group_name_H-M   'P 1'
#
loop_
_entity.id
_entity.type
_entity.pdbx_description
1 polymer ?
#
loop_
_entity_poly.entity_id
_entity_poly.type
_entity_poly.pdbx_seq_one_letter_code
_entity_poly.pdbx_strand_id
1 'polypeptide(L)'
;EKTEAAARFIGWISNHSYDWALAGQIPVNVSVQNSEQFQALPYHSSIAKGVANVVFPPFFPKYGDSTGPIWEALNLAILGQKTVEQALKDAEKISNEILQD
;
A
#
# COMPACT_ATOMS: atom_id res chain seq x y z
N GLU A 1 21.21 6.04 -23.30
CA GLU A 1 20.17 7.01 -23.67
C GLU A 1 18.84 6.80 -22.94
N LYS A 2 18.04 5.76 -23.21
CA LYS A 2 16.71 5.58 -22.57
C LYS A 2 16.74 5.49 -21.04
N THR A 3 17.70 4.75 -20.47
CA THR A 3 17.87 4.65 -19.01
C THR A 3 18.20 5.99 -18.36
N GLU A 4 19.04 6.79 -19.02
CA GLU A 4 19.43 8.12 -18.52
C GLU A 4 18.25 9.10 -18.58
N ALA A 5 17.51 9.09 -19.69
CA ALA A 5 16.29 9.87 -19.82
C ALA A 5 15.24 9.48 -18.76
N ALA A 6 15.06 8.18 -18.51
CA ALA A 6 14.17 7.68 -17.45
C ALA A 6 14.62 8.15 -16.06
N ALA A 7 15.91 8.10 -15.74
CA ALA A 7 16.44 8.59 -14.47
C ALA A 7 16.22 10.09 -14.30
N ARG A 8 16.44 10.90 -15.35
CA ARG A 8 16.15 12.34 -15.33
C ARG A 8 14.66 12.62 -15.10
N PHE A 9 13.78 11.85 -15.75
CA PHE A 9 12.34 11.98 -15.57
C PHE A 9 11.89 11.61 -14.15
N ILE A 10 12.40 10.51 -13.58
CA ILE A 10 12.14 10.11 -12.19
C ILE A 10 12.61 11.19 -11.21
N GLY A 11 13.79 11.78 -11.46
CA GLY A 11 14.31 12.91 -10.68
C GLY A 11 13.40 14.13 -10.76
N TRP A 12 12.90 14.45 -11.97
CA TRP A 12 11.94 15.54 -12.17
C TRP A 12 10.65 15.30 -11.36
N ILE A 13 10.06 14.09 -11.43
CA ILE A 13 8.86 13.75 -10.63
C ILE A 13 9.13 13.92 -9.13
N SER A 14 10.28 13.46 -8.65
CA SER A 14 10.66 13.59 -7.23
C SER A 14 10.76 15.04 -6.76
N ASN A 15 11.23 15.94 -7.64
CA ASN A 15 11.34 17.38 -7.36
C ASN A 15 10.00 18.13 -7.49
N HIS A 16 9.03 17.55 -8.19
CA HIS A 16 7.68 18.12 -8.37
C HIS A 16 6.65 17.36 -7.53
N SER A 17 7.07 16.69 -6.46
CA SER A 17 6.20 15.81 -5.69
C SER A 17 5.06 16.55 -4.95
N TYR A 18 5.11 17.88 -4.84
CA TYR A 18 3.98 18.67 -4.33
C TYR A 18 2.77 18.62 -5.27
N ASP A 19 2.99 18.63 -6.58
CA ASP A 19 1.90 18.54 -7.57
C ASP A 19 1.13 17.22 -7.43
N TRP A 20 1.83 16.17 -6.99
CA TRP A 20 1.22 14.89 -6.66
C TRP A 20 0.29 14.98 -5.43
N ALA A 21 0.62 15.83 -4.45
CA ALA A 21 -0.24 16.05 -3.29
C ALA A 21 -1.57 16.71 -3.65
N LEU A 22 -1.55 17.62 -4.64
CA LEU A 22 -2.77 18.27 -5.13
C LEU A 22 -3.79 17.27 -5.71
N ALA A 23 -3.31 16.10 -6.15
CA ALA A 23 -4.14 15.03 -6.70
C ALA A 23 -4.67 14.04 -5.65
N GLY A 24 -4.46 14.26 -4.35
CA GLY A 24 -4.99 13.38 -3.30
C GLY A 24 -3.95 12.55 -2.55
N GLN A 25 -2.69 12.59 -2.98
CA GLN A 25 -1.68 11.61 -2.57
C GLN A 25 -0.75 12.18 -1.49
N ILE A 26 -0.08 11.31 -0.74
CA ILE A 26 0.93 11.73 0.25
C ILE A 26 2.32 11.60 -0.40
N PRO A 27 3.04 12.70 -0.65
CA PRO A 27 4.37 12.65 -1.25
C PRO A 27 5.34 11.88 -0.36
N VAL A 28 6.17 11.01 -0.91
CA VAL A 28 7.24 10.32 -0.15
C VAL A 28 8.34 11.30 0.28
N ASN A 29 8.53 12.39 -0.46
CA ASN A 29 9.56 13.39 -0.18
C ASN A 29 9.25 14.15 1.12
N VAL A 30 10.01 13.85 2.18
CA VAL A 30 9.84 14.43 3.52
C VAL A 30 9.97 15.95 3.51
N SER A 31 10.83 16.53 2.66
CA SER A 31 10.96 17.99 2.58
C SER A 31 9.67 18.65 2.08
N VAL A 32 8.95 18.00 1.16
CA VAL A 32 7.64 18.46 0.69
C VAL A 32 6.58 18.25 1.75
N GLN A 33 6.58 17.12 2.46
CA GLN A 33 5.66 16.90 3.58
C GLN A 33 5.82 17.97 4.68
N ASN A 34 7.05 18.45 4.92
CA ASN A 34 7.34 19.47 5.92
C ASN A 34 7.12 20.91 5.41
N SER A 35 6.80 21.11 4.13
CA SER A 35 6.59 22.43 3.55
C SER A 35 5.30 23.08 4.04
N GLU A 36 5.29 24.41 4.15
CA GLU A 36 4.10 25.18 4.53
C GLU A 36 2.94 24.92 3.55
N GLN A 37 3.24 24.81 2.26
CA GLN A 37 2.25 24.57 1.21
C GLN A 37 1.54 23.22 1.36
N PHE A 38 2.26 22.17 1.74
CA PHE A 38 1.66 20.85 2.00
C PHE A 38 0.87 20.84 3.31
N GLN A 39 1.40 21.46 4.37
CA GLN A 39 0.74 21.54 5.66
C GLN A 39 -0.59 22.32 5.59
N ALA A 40 -0.67 23.31 4.69
CA ALA A 40 -1.88 24.07 4.41
C ALA A 40 -2.93 23.31 3.58
N LEU A 41 -2.62 22.16 2.99
CA LEU A 41 -3.60 21.40 2.22
C LEU A 41 -4.71 20.85 3.12
N PRO A 42 -5.99 21.04 2.76
CA PRO A 42 -7.10 20.49 3.53
C PRO A 42 -7.02 18.96 3.52
N TYR A 43 -7.20 18.36 4.69
CA TYR A 43 -7.19 16.90 4.95
C TYR A 43 -5.83 16.19 4.82
N HIS A 44 -5.02 16.52 3.81
CA HIS A 44 -3.78 15.80 3.51
C HIS A 44 -2.76 15.82 4.65
N SER A 45 -2.59 16.97 5.29
CA SER A 45 -1.69 17.10 6.45
C SER A 45 -2.16 16.28 7.65
N SER A 46 -3.48 16.09 7.81
CA SER A 46 -4.04 15.23 8.86
C SER A 46 -3.87 13.74 8.57
N ILE A 47 -4.06 13.31 7.32
CA ILE A 47 -3.89 11.92 6.89
C ILE A 47 -2.40 11.55 6.91
N ALA A 48 -1.51 12.48 6.53
CA ALA A 48 -0.06 12.29 6.56
C ALA A 48 0.48 11.91 7.95
N LYS A 49 -0.18 12.32 9.04
CA LYS A 49 0.17 11.87 10.40
C LYS A 49 0.06 10.35 10.57
N GLY A 50 -0.83 9.70 9.81
CA GLY A 50 -1.01 8.26 9.81
C GLY A 50 0.15 7.48 9.19
N VAL A 51 1.03 8.12 8.42
CA VAL A 51 2.19 7.48 7.76
C VAL A 51 3.09 6.76 8.78
N ALA A 52 3.22 7.29 9.99
CA ALA A 52 4.02 6.68 11.06
C ALA A 52 3.49 5.29 11.49
N ASN A 53 2.22 4.99 11.21
CA ASN A 53 1.58 3.72 11.55
C ASN A 53 1.43 2.78 10.34
N VAL A 54 1.93 3.17 9.17
CA VAL A 54 1.87 2.33 7.97
C VAL A 54 2.86 1.18 8.11
N VAL A 55 2.36 -0.04 7.97
CA VAL A 55 3.17 -1.25 7.86
C VAL A 55 3.18 -1.68 6.42
N PHE A 56 4.35 -1.65 5.78
CA PHE A 56 4.49 -2.17 4.43
C PHE A 56 4.41 -3.70 4.44
N PRO A 57 3.77 -4.29 3.42
CA PRO A 57 3.91 -5.70 3.11
C PRO A 57 5.35 -6.21 3.21
N PRO A 58 5.60 -7.38 3.84
CA PRO A 58 6.88 -8.05 3.70
C PRO A 58 7.14 -8.38 2.22
N PHE A 59 8.38 -8.16 1.78
CA PHE A 59 8.77 -8.36 0.39
C PHE A 59 9.30 -9.78 0.17
N PHE A 60 8.43 -10.67 -0.31
CA PHE A 60 8.81 -12.02 -0.74
C PHE A 60 8.03 -12.43 -2.00
N PRO A 61 8.55 -13.35 -2.84
CA PRO A 61 7.84 -13.84 -4.01
C PRO A 61 6.46 -14.37 -3.63
N LYS A 62 5.44 -14.11 -4.45
CA LYS A 62 4.06 -14.56 -4.20
C LYS A 62 3.33 -13.89 -3.04
N TYR A 63 3.85 -12.82 -2.41
CA TYR A 63 3.14 -12.10 -1.34
C TYR A 63 1.68 -11.77 -1.71
N GLY A 64 1.45 -11.23 -2.91
CA GLY A 64 0.11 -10.87 -3.37
C GLY A 64 -0.83 -12.07 -3.47
N ASP A 65 -0.34 -13.18 -4.02
CA ASP A 65 -1.11 -14.39 -4.22
C ASP A 65 -1.37 -15.11 -2.89
N SER A 66 -0.33 -15.27 -2.06
CA SER A 66 -0.43 -15.99 -0.79
C SER A 66 -1.24 -15.24 0.27
N THR A 67 -1.40 -13.92 0.16
CA THR A 67 -2.24 -13.15 1.08
C THR A 67 -3.68 -12.98 0.58
N GLY A 68 -3.93 -13.20 -0.72
CA GLY A 68 -5.26 -13.11 -1.32
C GLY A 68 -6.36 -13.95 -0.66
N PRO A 69 -6.12 -15.20 -0.22
CA PRO A 69 -7.15 -16.06 0.37
C PRO A 69 -7.87 -15.47 1.58
N ILE A 70 -7.26 -14.51 2.29
CA ILE A 70 -7.89 -13.87 3.45
C ILE A 70 -9.18 -13.12 3.08
N TRP A 71 -9.28 -12.56 1.86
CA TRP A 71 -10.44 -11.77 1.46
C TRP A 71 -11.70 -12.62 1.35
N GLU A 72 -11.58 -13.83 0.80
CA GLU A 72 -12.68 -14.78 0.74
C GLU A 72 -13.06 -15.29 2.14
N ALA A 73 -12.05 -15.59 2.98
CA ALA A 73 -12.31 -16.01 4.35
C ALA A 73 -13.08 -14.96 5.15
N LEU A 74 -12.73 -13.67 5.00
CA LEU A 74 -13.46 -12.57 5.63
C LEU A 74 -14.92 -12.52 5.15
N ASN A 75 -15.16 -12.61 3.84
CA ASN A 75 -16.51 -12.60 3.28
C ASN A 75 -17.36 -13.77 3.83
N LEU A 76 -16.83 -14.99 3.81
CA LEU A 76 -17.55 -16.18 4.27
C LEU A 76 -17.85 -16.13 5.77
N ALA A 77 -16.93 -15.60 6.57
CA ALA A 77 -17.13 -15.44 8.01
C ALA A 77 -18.15 -14.33 8.33
N ILE A 78 -18.03 -13.16 7.70
CA ILE A 78 -18.94 -12.01 7.94
C ILE A 78 -20.38 -12.35 7.52
N LEU A 79 -20.54 -13.07 6.40
CA LEU A 79 -21.84 -13.49 5.89
C LEU A 79 -22.42 -14.70 6.63
N GLY A 80 -21.71 -15.25 7.63
CA GLY A 80 -22.15 -16.41 8.40
C GLY A 80 -22.20 -17.72 7.60
N GLN A 81 -21.55 -17.77 6.44
CA GLN A 81 -21.50 -18.97 5.58
C GLN A 81 -20.50 -20.01 6.10
N LYS A 82 -19.48 -19.56 6.83
CA LYS A 82 -18.53 -20.40 7.58
C LYS A 82 -18.31 -19.83 8.97
N THR A 83 -17.91 -20.69 9.92
CA THR A 83 -17.32 -20.20 11.17
C THR A 83 -16.02 -19.47 10.86
N VAL A 84 -15.65 -18.50 11.72
CA VAL A 84 -14.37 -17.77 11.60
C VAL A 84 -13.19 -18.76 11.52
N GLU A 85 -13.20 -19.79 12.38
CA GLU A 85 -12.15 -20.80 12.41
C GLU A 85 -12.05 -21.58 11.09
N GLN A 86 -13.17 -22.02 10.53
CA GLN A 86 -13.15 -22.77 9.27
C GLN A 86 -12.68 -21.90 8.11
N ALA A 87 -13.19 -20.67 8.02
CA ALA A 87 -12.81 -19.74 6.96
C ALA A 87 -11.31 -19.43 6.98
N LEU A 88 -10.73 -19.19 8.16
CA LEU A 88 -9.30 -18.92 8.30
C LEU A 88 -8.43 -20.15 8.02
N LYS A 89 -8.84 -21.35 8.47
CA LYS A 89 -8.12 -22.60 8.16
C LYS A 89 -8.07 -22.89 6.66
N ASP A 90 -9.18 -22.65 5.95
CA ASP A 90 -9.24 -22.84 4.50
C ASP A 90 -8.32 -21.83 3.79
N ALA A 91 -8.32 -20.57 4.20
CA ALA A 91 -7.42 -19.56 3.65
C ALA A 91 -5.95 -19.90 3.91
N GLU A 92 -5.59 -20.28 5.14
CA GLU A 92 -4.23 -20.70 5.49
C GLU A 92 -3.76 -21.86 4.61
N LYS A 93 -4.62 -22.88 4.40
CA LYS A 93 -4.29 -24.01 3.55
C LYS A 93 -3.95 -23.57 2.12
N ILE A 94 -4.80 -22.75 1.50
CA ILE A 94 -4.60 -22.24 0.13
C ILE A 94 -3.34 -21.38 0.07
N SER A 95 -3.12 -20.50 1.05
CA SER A 95 -1.91 -19.68 1.15
C SER A 95 -0.64 -20.54 1.18
N ASN A 96 -0.65 -21.64 1.95
CA ASN A 96 0.49 -22.56 2.04
C ASN A 96 0.74 -23.32 0.74
N GLU A 97 -0.31 -23.73 0.02
CA GLU A 97 -0.19 -24.34 -1.31
C GLU A 97 0.49 -23.37 -2.30
N ILE A 98 0.05 -22.10 -2.33
CA ILE A 98 0.67 -21.06 -3.16
C ILE A 98 2.15 -20.88 -2.85
N LEU A 99 2.53 -20.89 -1.56
CA LEU A 99 3.91 -20.71 -1.14
C LEU A 99 4.82 -21.90 -1.50
N GLN A 100 4.25 -23.09 -1.71
CA GLN A 100 4.98 -24.33 -2.03
C GLN A 100 5.20 -24.54 -3.53
N ASP A 101 4.37 -23.95 -4.37
CA ASP A 101 4.54 -23.94 -5.84
C ASP A 101 5.82 -23.20 -6.29
#